data_AF-A0A1E3B8R0-F1
#
_entry.id   AF-A0A1E3B8R0-F1
#
_cell.length_a   1.000
_cell.length_b   1.000
_cell.length_c   1.000
_cell.angle_alpha   90.00
_cell.angle_beta   90.00
_cell.angle_gamma   90.00
#
_symmetry.space_group_name_H-M   'P 1'
#
loop_
_entity.id
_entity.type
_entity.pdbx_description
1 polymer ?
#
loop_
_entity_poly.entity_id
_entity_poly.type
_entity_poly.pdbx_seq_one_letter_code
_entity_poly.pdbx_strand_id
1 'polypeptide(L)'
;MEDVAQYFLDDEVIGFDMEWKASATYADGIRDNVSMIQLASEKRVALFHVASFIGTDPKHFVAPSLRKIMESPDITKVGVSIKADCTRLRKFLGVNTRGIFELSHLHRLIKYSQSQPKLVNKRLVNLNDQMEEHFGLPLLKETEVRCSDWTRPLNYDQVQYAANDPYACICLFKTMDGKRQAMIPMPPRPAHAELDLPIRLVEEAQKATVAEENAAAELGGTADSNVDGKAI
;
A
#
# COMPACT_ATOMS: atom_id res chain seq x y z
N MET A 1 15.57 -0.87 -16.08
CA MET A 1 14.44 -0.55 -15.18
C MET A 1 13.12 -0.60 -15.95
N GLU A 2 12.97 0.16 -17.04
CA GLU A 2 11.72 0.26 -17.81
C GLU A 2 11.14 -1.11 -18.23
N ASP A 3 11.90 -1.95 -18.94
CA ASP A 3 11.41 -3.26 -19.41
C ASP A 3 10.89 -4.16 -18.27
N VAL A 4 11.52 -4.08 -17.10
CA VAL A 4 11.12 -4.87 -15.93
C VAL A 4 9.88 -4.29 -15.27
N ALA A 5 9.75 -2.97 -15.21
CA ALA A 5 8.58 -2.31 -14.64
C ALA A 5 7.31 -2.61 -15.43
N GLN A 6 7.39 -2.76 -16.75
CA GLN A 6 6.22 -3.07 -17.59
C GLN A 6 5.49 -4.36 -17.19
N TYR A 7 6.19 -5.34 -16.60
CA TYR A 7 5.57 -6.59 -16.15
C TYR A 7 4.57 -6.44 -14.99
N PHE A 8 4.51 -5.27 -14.36
CA PHE A 8 3.62 -4.98 -13.23
C PHE A 8 2.47 -4.03 -13.59
N LEU A 9 2.36 -3.61 -14.85
CA LEU A 9 1.34 -2.63 -15.28
C LEU A 9 -0.10 -3.16 -15.21
N ASP A 10 -0.26 -4.48 -15.34
CA ASP A 10 -1.56 -5.15 -15.35
C ASP A 10 -1.88 -5.84 -14.01
N ASP A 11 -1.03 -5.69 -13.00
CA ASP A 11 -1.28 -6.22 -11.66
C ASP A 11 -2.25 -5.30 -10.90
N GLU A 12 -3.33 -5.84 -10.33
CA GLU A 12 -4.26 -5.06 -9.50
C GLU A 12 -3.69 -4.74 -8.12
N VAL A 13 -2.81 -5.61 -7.60
CA VAL A 13 -2.18 -5.50 -6.29
C VAL A 13 -0.73 -5.90 -6.39
N ILE A 14 0.16 -5.03 -5.89
CA ILE A 14 1.61 -5.28 -5.84
C ILE A 14 2.13 -5.02 -4.43
N GLY A 15 3.14 -5.79 -4.04
CA GLY A 15 3.93 -5.53 -2.85
C GLY A 15 4.94 -4.44 -3.16
N PHE A 16 5.11 -3.49 -2.25
CA PHE A 16 6.05 -2.39 -2.42
C PHE A 16 6.84 -2.17 -1.13
N ASP A 17 8.14 -2.03 -1.30
CA ASP A 17 9.07 -1.63 -0.25
C ASP A 17 10.21 -0.79 -0.84
N MET A 18 11.04 -0.20 0.02
CA MET A 18 12.24 0.53 -0.38
C MET A 18 13.37 0.37 0.63
N GLU A 19 14.61 0.42 0.14
CA GLU A 19 15.80 0.50 1.00
C GLU A 19 16.59 1.78 0.78
N TRP A 20 17.22 2.25 1.86
CA TRP A 20 18.04 3.45 1.87
C TRP A 20 19.15 3.35 2.90
N LYS A 21 20.19 4.18 2.76
CA LYS A 21 21.29 4.21 3.71
C LYS A 21 20.79 4.64 5.09
N ALA A 22 21.01 3.82 6.12
CA ALA A 22 20.45 4.05 7.46
C ALA A 22 20.83 5.42 8.06
N SER A 23 22.01 5.95 7.74
CA SER A 23 22.48 7.27 8.18
C SER A 23 22.06 8.43 7.26
N ALA A 24 21.29 8.18 6.20
CA ALA A 24 20.89 9.21 5.25
C ALA A 24 19.96 10.24 5.89
N THR A 25 20.37 11.49 5.77
CA THR A 25 19.63 12.68 6.14
C THR A 25 18.94 13.28 4.90
N TYR A 26 18.05 14.23 5.13
CA TYR A 26 17.39 14.96 4.04
C TYR A 26 18.32 15.88 3.24
N ALA A 27 19.56 16.10 3.69
CA ALA A 27 20.57 16.85 2.95
C ALA A 27 21.33 15.96 1.95
N ASP A 28 21.25 14.64 2.11
CA ASP A 28 21.95 13.68 1.25
C ASP A 28 21.23 13.50 -0.10
N GLY A 29 21.93 12.89 -1.06
CA GLY A 29 21.45 12.72 -2.43
C GLY A 29 20.33 11.68 -2.56
N ILE A 30 19.78 11.61 -3.79
CA ILE A 30 18.74 10.62 -4.17
C ILE A 30 19.18 9.20 -3.84
N ARG A 31 20.42 8.83 -4.18
CA ARG A 31 20.92 7.46 -4.05
C ARG A 31 21.10 7.00 -2.60
N ASP A 32 21.37 7.93 -1.68
CA ASP A 32 21.44 7.61 -0.25
C ASP A 32 20.04 7.53 0.36
N ASN A 33 19.11 8.34 -0.15
CA ASN A 33 17.76 8.44 0.37
C ASN A 33 16.77 7.42 -0.23
N VAL A 34 17.08 6.91 -1.42
CA VAL A 34 16.35 5.91 -2.19
C VAL A 34 17.40 5.04 -2.89
N SER A 35 17.96 4.07 -2.16
CA SER A 35 19.00 3.20 -2.69
C SER A 35 18.43 2.09 -3.56
N MET A 36 17.26 1.56 -3.18
CA MET A 36 16.58 0.49 -3.88
C MET A 36 15.06 0.67 -3.77
N ILE A 37 14.37 0.26 -4.82
CA ILE A 37 12.90 0.13 -4.85
C ILE A 37 12.61 -1.34 -5.15
N GLN A 38 11.70 -1.95 -4.39
CA GLN A 38 11.29 -3.33 -4.63
C GLN A 38 9.81 -3.42 -4.94
N LEU A 39 9.48 -4.17 -6.00
CA LEU A 39 8.11 -4.52 -6.35
C LEU A 39 7.96 -6.04 -6.34
N ALA A 40 6.86 -6.52 -5.80
CA ALA A 40 6.46 -7.91 -5.92
C ALA A 40 5.08 -8.00 -6.56
N SER A 41 4.85 -9.05 -7.32
CA SER A 41 3.52 -9.55 -7.70
C SER A 41 3.46 -11.04 -7.40
N GLU A 42 2.34 -11.68 -7.70
CA GLU A 42 2.20 -13.12 -7.47
C GLU A 42 3.21 -13.96 -8.27
N LYS A 43 3.72 -13.40 -9.36
CA LYS A 43 4.52 -14.13 -10.36
C LYS A 43 6.00 -13.82 -10.28
N ARG A 44 6.39 -12.70 -9.67
CA ARG A 44 7.76 -12.19 -9.72
C ARG A 44 8.05 -11.16 -8.65
N VAL A 45 9.34 -10.98 -8.38
CA VAL A 45 9.88 -9.88 -7.58
C VAL A 45 10.92 -9.13 -8.41
N ALA A 46 10.88 -7.81 -8.37
CA ALA A 46 11.82 -6.93 -9.06
C ALA A 46 12.54 -6.05 -8.03
N LEU A 47 13.87 -6.05 -8.11
CA LEU A 47 14.75 -5.20 -7.32
C LEU A 47 15.36 -4.13 -8.22
N PHE A 48 14.94 -2.89 -8.05
CA PHE A 48 15.46 -1.75 -8.79
C PHE A 48 16.54 -1.06 -7.96
N HIS A 49 17.80 -1.37 -8.24
CA HIS A 49 18.94 -0.79 -7.51
C HIS A 49 19.25 0.63 -8.00
N VAL A 50 18.47 1.60 -7.51
CA VAL A 50 18.55 3.03 -7.84
C VAL A 50 19.96 3.59 -7.62
N ALA A 51 20.66 3.16 -6.57
CA ALA A 51 22.01 3.62 -6.25
C ALA A 51 23.06 3.26 -7.33
N SER A 52 22.81 2.23 -8.15
CA SER A 52 23.69 1.82 -9.25
C SER A 52 23.57 2.71 -10.49
N PHE A 53 22.55 3.58 -10.59
CA PHE A 53 22.41 4.50 -11.70
C PHE A 53 23.34 5.71 -11.56
N ILE A 54 23.87 6.18 -12.69
CA ILE A 54 24.75 7.34 -12.76
C ILE A 54 23.92 8.59 -13.06
N GLY A 55 24.16 9.68 -12.32
CA GLY A 55 23.51 10.97 -12.53
C GLY A 55 22.99 11.57 -11.23
N THR A 56 22.31 12.72 -11.33
CA THR A 56 21.66 13.40 -10.21
C THR A 56 20.25 13.88 -10.53
N ASP A 57 19.83 13.82 -11.80
CA ASP A 57 18.49 14.22 -12.22
C ASP A 57 17.48 13.10 -11.91
N PRO A 58 16.43 13.36 -11.10
CA PRO A 58 15.39 12.38 -10.77
C PRO A 58 14.80 11.63 -11.97
N LYS A 59 14.74 12.26 -13.15
CA LYS A 59 14.18 11.65 -14.36
C LYS A 59 14.98 10.43 -14.86
N HIS A 60 16.25 10.33 -14.47
CA HIS A 60 17.11 9.19 -14.81
C HIS A 60 16.98 8.02 -13.82
N PHE A 61 16.34 8.25 -12.66
CA PHE A 61 16.20 7.25 -11.60
C PHE A 61 14.82 6.59 -11.58
N VAL A 62 13.85 7.12 -12.33
CA VAL A 62 12.48 6.58 -12.38
C VAL A 62 12.09 6.26 -13.81
N ALA A 63 11.91 4.98 -14.08
CA ALA A 63 11.34 4.53 -15.35
C ALA A 63 9.89 5.02 -15.52
N PRO A 64 9.46 5.43 -16.73
CA PRO A 64 8.08 5.82 -17.00
C PRO A 64 7.03 4.82 -16.51
N SER A 65 7.25 3.52 -16.73
CA SER A 65 6.33 2.47 -16.27
C SER A 65 6.29 2.36 -14.75
N LEU A 66 7.44 2.49 -14.06
CA LEU A 66 7.47 2.51 -12.60
C LEU A 66 6.68 3.70 -12.04
N ARG A 67 6.84 4.90 -12.64
CA ARG A 67 6.04 6.06 -12.26
C ARG A 67 4.54 5.79 -12.47
N LYS A 68 4.15 5.28 -13.63
CA LYS A 68 2.76 4.95 -13.94
C LYS A 68 2.16 3.98 -12.93
N ILE A 69 2.92 2.96 -12.51
CA ILE A 69 2.49 1.98 -11.50
C ILE A 69 2.27 2.65 -10.14
N MET A 70 3.26 3.42 -9.67
CA MET A 70 3.20 4.04 -8.36
C MET A 70 2.11 5.11 -8.28
N GLU A 71 1.94 5.92 -9.33
CA GLU A 71 0.95 7.01 -9.38
C GLU A 71 -0.47 6.55 -9.77
N SER A 72 -0.65 5.29 -10.19
CA SER A 72 -1.98 4.75 -10.49
C SER A 72 -2.78 4.46 -9.20
N PRO A 73 -4.03 4.94 -9.06
CA PRO A 73 -4.93 4.51 -7.99
C PRO A 73 -5.50 3.10 -8.22
N ASP A 74 -5.48 2.61 -9.46
CA ASP A 74 -6.08 1.33 -9.85
C ASP A 74 -5.19 0.14 -9.50
N ILE A 75 -3.90 0.40 -9.25
CA ILE A 75 -2.93 -0.59 -8.78
C ILE A 75 -2.73 -0.35 -7.29
N THR A 76 -3.13 -1.29 -6.44
CA THR A 76 -2.95 -1.18 -5.00
C THR A 76 -1.51 -1.56 -4.61
N LYS A 77 -0.81 -0.68 -3.89
CA LYS A 77 0.53 -0.95 -3.34
C LYS A 77 0.39 -1.35 -1.88
N VAL A 78 0.67 -2.60 -1.55
CA VAL A 78 0.59 -3.12 -0.18
C VAL A 78 1.95 -3.09 0.49
N GLY A 79 1.99 -2.69 1.77
CA GLY A 79 3.21 -2.66 2.57
C GLY A 79 2.92 -2.43 4.05
N VAL A 80 3.98 -2.39 4.86
CA VAL A 80 3.93 -2.11 6.30
C VAL A 80 4.70 -0.83 6.59
N SER A 81 4.08 0.15 7.25
CA SER A 81 4.64 1.50 7.41
C SER A 81 4.88 2.23 6.08
N ILE A 82 4.17 1.80 5.03
CA ILE A 82 4.40 2.15 3.61
C ILE A 82 4.33 3.66 3.31
N LYS A 83 3.62 4.43 4.13
CA LYS A 83 3.56 5.91 3.99
C LYS A 83 4.94 6.56 4.14
N ALA A 84 5.84 5.97 4.92
CA ALA A 84 7.21 6.49 5.08
C ALA A 84 7.97 6.38 3.75
N ASP A 85 7.87 5.23 3.09
CA ASP A 85 8.51 4.95 1.80
C ASP A 85 7.95 5.87 0.72
N CYS A 86 6.62 5.96 0.62
CA CYS A 86 5.95 6.86 -0.33
C CYS A 86 6.29 8.34 -0.10
N THR A 87 6.51 8.76 1.17
CA THR A 87 6.94 10.13 1.49
C THR A 87 8.35 10.39 0.96
N ARG A 88 9.24 9.40 1.12
CA ARG A 88 10.62 9.50 0.65
C ARG A 88 10.68 9.47 -0.87
N LEU A 89 9.93 8.57 -1.49
CA LEU A 89 9.78 8.46 -2.94
C LEU A 89 9.28 9.78 -3.56
N ARG A 90 8.26 10.41 -2.97
CA ARG A 90 7.79 11.73 -3.40
C ARG A 90 8.88 12.79 -3.27
N LYS A 91 9.56 12.85 -2.13
CA LYS A 91 10.55 13.89 -1.84
C LYS A 91 11.76 13.84 -2.77
N PHE A 92 12.30 12.65 -3.04
CA PHE A 92 13.56 12.50 -3.75
C PHE A 92 13.40 12.19 -5.24
N LEU A 93 12.28 11.58 -5.62
CA LEU A 93 12.03 11.14 -7.00
C LEU A 93 10.79 11.79 -7.63
N GLY A 94 10.07 12.62 -6.87
CA GLY A 94 8.89 13.34 -7.37
C GLY A 94 7.75 12.42 -7.79
N VAL A 95 7.68 11.19 -7.26
CA VAL A 95 6.64 10.21 -7.58
C VAL A 95 5.54 10.26 -6.53
N ASN A 96 4.33 10.62 -6.95
CA ASN A 96 3.19 10.77 -6.05
C ASN A 96 2.39 9.47 -5.95
N THR A 97 2.78 8.60 -5.02
CA THR A 97 2.14 7.29 -4.90
C THR A 97 0.65 7.41 -4.56
N ARG A 98 -0.21 6.67 -5.28
CA ARG A 98 -1.65 6.50 -5.01
C ARG A 98 -1.96 5.02 -4.78
N GLY A 99 -3.12 4.67 -4.26
CA GLY A 99 -3.47 3.28 -3.97
C GLY A 99 -2.63 2.68 -2.83
N ILE A 100 -2.24 3.47 -1.83
CA ILE A 100 -1.36 3.00 -0.75
C ILE A 100 -2.18 2.16 0.23
N PHE A 101 -1.84 0.89 0.43
CA PHE A 101 -2.57 0.01 1.33
C PHE A 101 -1.69 -0.46 2.49
N GLU A 102 -1.99 0.08 3.67
CA GLU A 102 -1.29 -0.28 4.91
C GLU A 102 -1.83 -1.59 5.48
N LEU A 103 -1.01 -2.63 5.46
CA LEU A 103 -1.38 -3.97 5.94
C LEU A 103 -1.76 -3.98 7.41
N SER A 104 -1.15 -3.13 8.23
CA SER A 104 -1.49 -3.00 9.65
C SER A 104 -2.97 -2.65 9.86
N HIS A 105 -3.58 -1.87 8.96
CA HIS A 105 -5.00 -1.54 9.04
C HIS A 105 -5.88 -2.78 8.85
N LEU A 106 -5.56 -3.60 7.85
CA LEU A 106 -6.31 -4.84 7.56
C LEU A 106 -6.10 -5.88 8.66
N HIS A 107 -4.86 -6.06 9.12
CA HIS A 107 -4.53 -6.94 10.23
C HIS A 107 -5.36 -6.61 11.49
N ARG A 108 -5.38 -5.34 11.89
CA ARG A 108 -6.15 -4.91 13.07
C ARG A 108 -7.65 -5.06 12.87
N LEU A 109 -8.16 -4.79 11.67
CA LEU A 109 -9.57 -4.99 11.34
C LEU A 109 -9.98 -6.45 11.55
N ILE A 110 -9.27 -7.41 10.93
CA ILE A 110 -9.65 -8.83 11.03
C ILE A 110 -9.41 -9.41 12.42
N LYS A 111 -8.39 -8.92 13.14
CA LYS A 111 -8.03 -9.41 14.48
C LYS A 111 -9.02 -8.97 15.55
N TYR A 112 -9.53 -7.74 15.47
CA TYR A 112 -10.23 -7.10 16.58
C TYR A 112 -11.70 -6.79 16.32
N SER A 113 -12.17 -6.75 15.07
CA SER A 113 -13.53 -6.29 14.76
C SER A 113 -14.65 -7.08 15.43
N GLN A 114 -14.49 -8.38 15.68
CA GLN A 114 -15.52 -9.20 16.34
C GLN A 114 -15.45 -9.20 17.88
N SER A 115 -14.27 -9.02 18.46
CA SER A 115 -14.04 -9.24 19.90
C SER A 115 -13.69 -7.96 20.67
N GLN A 116 -12.94 -7.04 20.05
CA GLN A 116 -12.40 -5.85 20.70
C GLN A 116 -12.41 -4.64 19.74
N PRO A 117 -13.58 -4.17 19.26
CA PRO A 117 -13.68 -3.12 18.23
C PRO A 117 -12.85 -1.85 18.51
N LYS A 118 -12.67 -1.47 19.78
CA LYS A 118 -11.85 -0.32 20.21
C LYS A 118 -10.37 -0.43 19.82
N LEU A 119 -9.89 -1.64 19.53
CA LEU A 119 -8.53 -1.90 19.05
C LEU A 119 -8.41 -1.80 17.53
N VAL A 120 -9.50 -1.64 16.78
CA VAL A 120 -9.45 -1.35 15.34
C VAL A 120 -9.07 0.13 15.16
N ASN A 121 -7.81 0.39 14.83
CA ASN A 121 -7.23 1.73 14.68
C ASN A 121 -6.02 1.68 13.74
N LYS A 122 -5.42 2.84 13.45
CA LYS A 122 -4.30 2.98 12.50
C LYS A 122 -2.91 2.69 13.11
N ARG A 123 -2.81 2.04 14.28
CA ARG A 123 -1.50 1.68 14.85
C ARG A 123 -0.81 0.64 13.97
N LEU A 124 0.47 0.84 13.72
CA LEU A 124 1.29 -0.07 12.93
C LEU A 124 1.56 -1.36 13.70
N VAL A 125 1.63 -2.47 12.97
CA VAL A 125 2.08 -3.78 13.45
C VAL A 125 3.24 -4.20 12.55
N ASN A 126 4.36 -4.59 13.11
CA ASN A 126 5.54 -4.86 12.30
C ASN A 126 5.31 -6.09 11.37
N LEU A 127 6.03 -6.15 10.25
CA LEU A 127 5.84 -7.20 9.24
C LEU A 127 6.08 -8.62 9.79
N ASN A 128 7.02 -8.80 10.73
CA ASN A 128 7.32 -10.11 11.30
C ASN A 128 6.19 -10.61 12.20
N ASP A 129 5.64 -9.75 13.05
CA ASP A 129 4.52 -10.11 13.93
C ASP A 129 3.31 -10.53 13.08
N GLN A 130 3.05 -9.83 11.97
CA GLN A 130 2.00 -10.22 11.04
C GLN A 130 2.31 -11.56 10.36
N MET A 131 3.54 -11.78 9.89
CA MET A 131 3.95 -13.05 9.27
C MET A 131 3.84 -14.23 10.25
N GLU A 132 4.34 -14.08 11.47
CA GLU A 132 4.26 -15.10 12.52
C GLU A 132 2.81 -15.40 12.88
N GLU A 133 1.94 -14.40 13.01
CA GLU A 133 0.53 -14.62 13.32
C GLU A 133 -0.25 -15.29 12.18
N HIS A 134 0.01 -14.92 10.93
CA HIS A 134 -0.77 -15.40 9.79
C HIS A 134 -0.22 -16.69 9.17
N PHE A 135 1.07 -16.98 9.33
CA PHE A 135 1.77 -18.11 8.72
C PHE A 135 2.56 -18.98 9.72
N GLY A 136 2.66 -18.60 10.99
CA GLY A 136 3.37 -19.36 12.03
C GLY A 136 4.90 -19.26 11.96
N LEU A 137 5.43 -18.43 11.04
CA LEU A 137 6.87 -18.26 10.83
C LEU A 137 7.20 -16.78 10.63
N PRO A 138 8.14 -16.21 11.40
CA PRO A 138 8.64 -14.86 11.14
C PRO A 138 9.51 -14.83 9.88
N LEU A 139 9.69 -13.65 9.29
CA LEU A 139 10.74 -13.48 8.28
C LEU A 139 12.11 -13.55 8.96
N LEU A 140 13.06 -14.19 8.28
CA LEU A 140 14.46 -14.16 8.67
C LEU A 140 14.94 -12.70 8.61
N LYS A 141 15.12 -12.07 9.77
CA LYS A 141 15.63 -10.71 9.86
C LYS A 141 17.04 -10.71 10.38
N GLU A 142 17.96 -10.43 9.48
CA GLU A 142 19.32 -10.06 9.84
C GLU A 142 19.38 -8.54 9.96
N THR A 143 19.37 -8.03 11.20
CA THR A 143 19.49 -6.58 11.47
C THR A 143 20.69 -5.97 10.77
N GLU A 144 21.77 -6.74 10.61
CA GLU A 144 22.97 -6.35 9.88
C GLU A 144 22.68 -6.08 8.40
N VAL A 145 21.84 -6.90 7.75
CA VAL A 145 21.43 -6.71 6.35
C VAL A 145 20.55 -5.47 6.22
N ARG A 146 19.54 -5.33 7.08
CA ARG A 146 18.66 -4.15 7.07
C ARG A 146 19.42 -2.82 7.21
N CYS A 147 20.43 -2.79 8.07
CA CYS A 147 21.24 -1.61 8.34
C CYS A 147 22.50 -1.51 7.45
N SER A 148 22.63 -2.36 6.43
CA SER A 148 23.79 -2.41 5.55
C SER A 148 23.86 -1.21 4.59
N ASP A 149 24.99 -1.09 3.87
CA ASP A 149 25.16 -0.06 2.84
C ASP A 149 24.50 -0.49 1.53
N TRP A 150 23.22 -0.13 1.39
CA TRP A 150 22.42 -0.38 0.18
C TRP A 150 22.90 0.38 -1.07
N THR A 151 23.90 1.27 -0.96
CA THR A 151 24.47 1.97 -2.12
C THR A 151 25.53 1.15 -2.86
N ARG A 152 25.97 0.02 -2.29
CA ARG A 152 27.00 -0.87 -2.83
C ARG A 152 26.40 -2.04 -3.63
N PRO A 153 27.20 -2.72 -4.47
CA PRO A 153 26.77 -3.96 -5.10
C PRO A 153 26.20 -4.94 -4.06
N LEU A 154 25.02 -5.48 -4.35
CA LEU A 154 24.29 -6.32 -3.41
C LEU A 154 24.94 -7.71 -3.31
N ASN A 155 25.04 -8.23 -2.09
CA ASN A 155 25.34 -9.63 -1.85
C ASN A 155 24.06 -10.49 -1.90
N TYR A 156 24.21 -11.82 -1.77
CA TYR A 156 23.08 -12.74 -1.84
C TYR A 156 22.04 -12.50 -0.74
N ASP A 157 22.50 -12.26 0.50
CA ASP A 157 21.61 -12.07 1.65
C ASP A 157 20.79 -10.77 1.52
N GLN A 158 21.40 -9.69 1.02
CA GLN A 158 20.73 -8.44 0.67
C GLN A 158 19.67 -8.64 -0.42
N VAL A 159 19.96 -9.44 -1.45
CA VAL A 159 18.99 -9.76 -2.51
C VAL A 159 17.82 -10.56 -1.95
N GLN A 160 18.08 -11.57 -1.11
CA GLN A 160 17.02 -12.37 -0.49
C GLN A 160 16.15 -11.51 0.44
N TYR A 161 16.78 -10.72 1.31
CA TYR A 161 16.10 -9.80 2.22
C TYR A 161 15.18 -8.86 1.44
N ALA A 162 15.73 -8.13 0.46
CA ALA A 162 14.99 -7.15 -0.32
C ALA A 162 13.88 -7.77 -1.17
N ALA A 163 14.03 -9.02 -1.60
CA ALA A 163 12.99 -9.72 -2.35
C ALA A 163 11.85 -10.21 -1.45
N ASN A 164 12.17 -10.62 -0.21
CA ASN A 164 11.20 -11.21 0.71
C ASN A 164 10.21 -10.20 1.26
N ASP A 165 10.63 -8.97 1.59
CA ASP A 165 9.76 -7.98 2.23
C ASP A 165 8.51 -7.61 1.39
N PRO A 166 8.61 -7.18 0.12
CA PRO A 166 7.43 -6.89 -0.70
C PRO A 166 6.62 -8.16 -1.04
N TYR A 167 7.28 -9.32 -1.18
CA TYR A 167 6.59 -10.58 -1.45
C TYR A 167 5.75 -11.05 -0.25
N ALA A 168 6.30 -10.94 0.96
CA ALA A 168 5.60 -11.18 2.21
C ALA A 168 4.37 -10.28 2.34
N CYS A 169 4.48 -9.02 1.92
CA CYS A 169 3.36 -8.07 1.92
C CYS A 169 2.19 -8.53 1.03
N ILE A 170 2.43 -9.07 -0.16
CA ILE A 170 1.37 -9.66 -1.00
C ILE A 170 0.76 -10.89 -0.36
N CYS A 171 1.59 -11.80 0.14
CA CYS A 171 1.12 -13.01 0.81
C CYS A 171 0.20 -12.66 1.97
N LEU A 172 0.60 -11.70 2.79
CA LEU A 172 -0.22 -11.17 3.87
C LEU A 172 -1.52 -10.55 3.38
N PHE A 173 -1.47 -9.68 2.37
CA PHE A 173 -2.68 -9.06 1.82
C PHE A 173 -3.71 -10.11 1.41
N LYS A 174 -3.30 -11.10 0.60
CA LYS A 174 -4.18 -12.16 0.13
C LYS A 174 -4.76 -12.99 1.26
N THR A 175 -3.90 -13.44 2.19
CA THR A 175 -4.34 -14.25 3.33
C THR A 175 -5.30 -13.48 4.22
N MET A 176 -5.00 -12.21 4.52
CA MET A 176 -5.83 -11.38 5.38
C MET A 176 -7.13 -10.95 4.70
N ASP A 177 -7.13 -10.62 3.42
CA ASP A 177 -8.35 -10.27 2.69
C ASP A 177 -9.25 -11.50 2.53
N GLY A 178 -8.68 -12.70 2.31
CA GLY A 178 -9.42 -13.96 2.35
C GLY A 178 -10.07 -14.20 3.72
N LYS A 179 -9.31 -14.00 4.82
CA LYS A 179 -9.87 -14.04 6.19
C LYS A 179 -10.99 -13.03 6.37
N ARG A 180 -10.83 -11.79 5.90
CA ARG A 180 -11.85 -10.73 5.94
C ARG A 180 -13.13 -11.13 5.20
N GLN A 181 -13.00 -11.66 3.99
CA GLN A 181 -14.13 -12.10 3.16
C GLN A 181 -14.92 -13.26 3.80
N ALA A 182 -14.25 -14.10 4.60
CA ALA A 182 -14.89 -15.20 5.32
C ALA A 182 -15.60 -14.75 6.63
N MET A 183 -15.43 -13.50 7.08
CA MET A 183 -16.09 -13.01 8.28
C MET A 183 -17.58 -12.76 8.03
N ILE A 184 -18.42 -13.03 9.05
CA ILE A 184 -19.85 -12.78 9.00
C ILE A 184 -20.23 -11.88 10.19
N PRO A 185 -20.79 -10.69 9.95
CA PRO A 185 -20.85 -9.99 8.67
C PRO A 185 -19.45 -9.57 8.14
N MET A 186 -19.29 -9.49 6.82
CA MET A 186 -18.01 -9.12 6.19
C MET A 186 -17.72 -7.63 6.41
N PRO A 187 -16.67 -7.25 7.14
CA PRO A 187 -16.32 -5.84 7.28
C PRO A 187 -15.80 -5.27 5.96
N PRO A 188 -16.04 -3.98 5.69
CA PRO A 188 -15.49 -3.33 4.50
C PRO A 188 -13.96 -3.39 4.54
N ARG A 189 -13.33 -3.50 3.38
CA ARG A 189 -11.87 -3.39 3.30
C ARG A 189 -11.45 -1.98 3.77
N PRO A 190 -10.33 -1.84 4.52
CA PRO A 190 -9.77 -0.54 4.82
C PRO A 190 -9.53 0.27 3.55
N ALA A 191 -9.79 1.58 3.59
CA ALA A 191 -9.49 2.47 2.48
C ALA A 191 -7.97 2.61 2.29
N HIS A 192 -7.55 3.03 1.09
CA HIS A 192 -6.17 3.39 0.84
C HIS A 192 -5.72 4.51 1.80
N ALA A 193 -4.54 4.35 2.36
CA ALA A 193 -4.04 5.08 3.51
C ALA A 193 -3.86 6.58 3.21
N GLU A 194 -3.56 6.97 1.98
CA GLU A 194 -3.44 8.37 1.56
C GLU A 194 -4.75 9.15 1.66
N LEU A 195 -5.91 8.47 1.66
CA LEU A 195 -7.22 9.11 1.80
C LEU A 195 -7.53 9.52 3.24
N ASP A 196 -6.73 9.05 4.19
CA ASP A 196 -6.85 9.28 5.63
C ASP A 196 -8.23 8.96 6.25
N LEU A 197 -9.03 8.14 5.57
CA LEU A 197 -10.33 7.71 6.07
C LEU A 197 -10.21 6.80 7.30
N PRO A 198 -11.23 6.77 8.18
CA PRO A 198 -11.28 5.85 9.30
C PRO A 198 -11.38 4.39 8.83
N ILE A 199 -10.86 3.45 9.64
CA ILE A 199 -11.09 2.02 9.43
C ILE A 199 -12.51 1.73 9.87
N ARG A 200 -13.39 1.43 8.91
CA ARG A 200 -14.82 1.22 9.15
C ARG A 200 -15.09 -0.18 9.68
N LEU A 201 -15.90 -0.28 10.73
CA LEU A 201 -16.51 -1.53 11.15
C LEU A 201 -17.76 -1.84 10.32
N VAL A 202 -18.29 -3.06 10.43
CA VAL A 202 -19.51 -3.46 9.70
C VAL A 202 -20.68 -2.52 10.02
N GLU A 203 -20.96 -2.30 11.30
CA GLU A 203 -22.11 -1.50 11.74
C GLU A 203 -22.03 -0.04 11.24
N GLU A 204 -20.83 0.52 11.20
CA GLU A 204 -20.57 1.88 10.72
C GLU A 204 -20.72 1.97 9.20
N ALA A 205 -20.23 0.97 8.46
CA ALA A 205 -20.40 0.91 7.03
C ALA A 205 -21.86 0.74 6.61
N GLN A 206 -22.61 -0.13 7.29
CA GLN A 206 -24.04 -0.31 7.03
C GLN A 206 -24.84 0.99 7.25
N LYS A 207 -24.58 1.71 8.35
CA LYS A 207 -25.21 3.01 8.62
C LYS A 207 -24.87 4.06 7.56
N ALA A 208 -23.62 4.08 7.09
CA ALA A 208 -23.20 5.01 6.03
C ALA A 208 -23.92 4.72 4.71
N THR A 209 -24.01 3.46 4.27
CA THR A 209 -24.76 3.08 3.06
C THR A 209 -26.24 3.46 3.13
N VAL A 210 -26.90 3.20 4.27
CA VAL A 210 -28.32 3.57 4.44
C VAL A 210 -28.50 5.09 4.38
N ALA A 211 -27.57 5.86 4.95
CA ALA A 211 -27.62 7.33 4.90
C ALA A 211 -27.41 7.87 3.46
N GLU A 212 -26.49 7.28 2.69
CA GLU A 212 -26.23 7.64 1.29
C GLU A 212 -27.44 7.32 0.39
N GLU A 213 -28.06 6.15 0.56
CA GLU A 213 -29.27 5.75 -0.17
C GLU A 213 -30.46 6.68 0.12
N ASN A 214 -30.67 7.05 1.39
CA ASN A 214 -31.73 7.98 1.78
C ASN A 214 -31.49 9.38 1.18
N ALA A 215 -30.25 9.89 1.21
CA ALA A 215 -29.90 11.18 0.62
C ALA A 215 -30.10 11.20 -0.92
N ALA A 216 -29.76 10.11 -1.60
CA ALA A 216 -30.00 9.96 -3.03
C ALA A 216 -31.50 9.90 -3.37
N ALA A 217 -32.31 9.26 -2.53
CA ALA A 217 -33.76 9.20 -2.69
C ALA A 217 -34.44 10.58 -2.49
N GLU A 218 -33.96 11.38 -1.53
CA GLU A 218 -34.47 12.75 -1.31
C GLU A 218 -34.14 13.70 -2.48
N LEU A 219 -32.98 13.54 -3.11
CA LEU A 219 -32.57 14.33 -4.29
C LEU A 219 -33.31 13.91 -5.57
N GLY A 220 -33.70 12.64 -5.71
CA GLY A 220 -34.46 12.12 -6.85
C GLY A 220 -35.96 12.41 -6.81
N GLY A 221 -36.51 12.83 -5.66
CA GLY A 221 -37.96 13.04 -5.45
C GLY A 221 -38.52 14.40 -5.86
N THR A 222 -37.73 15.30 -6.47
CA THR A 222 -38.15 16.70 -6.75
C THR A 222 -38.55 17.00 -8.19
N ALA A 223 -38.67 15.99 -9.06
CA ALA A 223 -39.12 16.18 -10.44
C ALA A 223 -40.45 15.45 -10.71
N ASP A 224 -41.56 15.98 -10.18
CA ASP A 224 -42.87 15.99 -10.85
C ASP A 224 -43.92 16.68 -9.96
N SER A 225 -44.21 17.94 -10.25
CA SER A 225 -45.55 18.54 -10.07
C SER A 225 -45.57 19.99 -10.56
N ASN A 226 -45.95 20.15 -11.83
CA ASN A 226 -46.74 21.25 -12.39
C ASN A 226 -46.68 21.04 -13.91
N VAL A 227 -47.78 20.85 -14.61
CA VAL A 227 -48.89 21.81 -14.71
C VAL A 227 -50.16 21.05 -15.04
N ASP A 228 -51.20 21.25 -14.23
CA ASP A 228 -52.58 21.01 -14.66
C ASP A 228 -53.41 22.28 -14.45
N GLY A 229 -54.00 22.73 -15.55
CA GLY A 229 -55.29 23.39 -15.63
C GLY A 229 -55.48 24.79 -15.02
N LYS A 230 -55.76 25.77 -15.88
CA LYS A 230 -56.92 26.64 -15.68
C LYS A 230 -57.50 27.14 -17.00
N ALA A 231 -58.77 26.80 -17.20
CA ALA A 231 -59.66 27.29 -18.25
C ALA A 231 -59.98 28.78 -18.08
N ILE A 232 -60.10 29.52 -19.19
CA ILE A 232 -61.33 30.17 -19.71
C ILE A 232 -61.23 30.19 -21.24
#